data_AF-A0AAV9HZC7-F1
#
_entry.id   AF-A0AAV9HZC7-F1
#
_cell.length_a   1.000
_cell.length_b   1.000
_cell.length_c   1.000
_cell.angle_alpha   90.00
_cell.angle_beta   90.00
_cell.angle_gamma   90.00
#
_symmetry.space_group_name_H-M   'P 1'
#
loop_
_entity.id
_entity.type
_entity.pdbx_description
1 polymer ?
#
loop_
_entity_poly.entity_id
_entity_poly.type
_entity_poly.pdbx_seq_one_letter_code
_entity_poly.pdbx_strand_id
1 'polypeptide(L)'
;MATRRIISQEKSILEKDDHVGSSPAASEKSNIAPAVPAAVIFKLLAFTFGMIVIPIGSYYVTVDNLFNGNSTYAGALAAIMANVVLIGYILVAMAEDKSDREEEKRKESKKDR
;
A
#
# COMPACT_ATOMS: atom_id res chain seq x y z
N MET A 1 -22.27 -50.19 -57.99
CA MET A 1 -20.98 -50.10 -57.27
C MET A 1 -20.54 -48.65 -57.25
N ALA A 2 -20.34 -48.08 -56.06
CA ALA A 2 -19.95 -46.69 -55.85
C ALA A 2 -18.43 -46.61 -55.63
N THR A 3 -17.76 -45.69 -56.34
CA THR A 3 -16.36 -45.30 -56.07
C THR A 3 -16.25 -43.78 -56.21
N ARG A 4 -15.78 -43.14 -55.13
CA ARG A 4 -15.65 -41.69 -54.96
C ARG A 4 -14.47 -41.12 -55.77
N ARG A 5 -14.58 -39.90 -56.29
CA ARG A 5 -13.44 -38.99 -56.38
C ARG A 5 -13.90 -37.55 -56.13
N ILE A 6 -13.47 -37.04 -54.99
CA ILE A 6 -13.69 -35.68 -54.51
C ILE A 6 -13.01 -34.72 -55.47
N ILE A 7 -13.76 -33.75 -55.99
CA ILE A 7 -13.27 -32.67 -56.84
C ILE A 7 -12.52 -31.69 -55.95
N SER A 8 -11.32 -31.35 -56.39
CA SER A 8 -10.41 -30.37 -55.79
C SER A 8 -11.15 -29.07 -55.43
N GLN A 9 -11.35 -28.83 -54.14
CA GLN A 9 -11.57 -27.50 -53.58
C GLN A 9 -10.23 -26.97 -53.06
N GLU A 10 -9.26 -26.85 -53.95
CA GLU A 10 -8.09 -26.00 -53.74
C GLU A 10 -8.52 -24.53 -53.87
N LYS A 11 -9.21 -24.03 -52.86
CA LYS A 11 -9.15 -22.61 -52.53
C LYS A 11 -8.64 -22.48 -51.10
N SER A 12 -7.35 -22.19 -51.03
CA SER A 12 -6.72 -21.30 -50.06
C SER A 12 -7.18 -21.48 -48.61
N ILE A 13 -6.53 -22.43 -47.93
CA ILE A 13 -6.33 -22.41 -46.47
C ILE A 13 -5.38 -21.27 -46.02
N LEU A 14 -5.16 -20.27 -46.89
CA LEU A 14 -4.19 -19.17 -46.72
C LEU A 14 -4.87 -17.78 -46.66
N GLU A 15 -6.20 -17.73 -46.49
CA GLU A 15 -6.96 -16.46 -46.37
C GLU A 15 -7.71 -16.37 -45.03
N LYS A 16 -7.21 -17.06 -44.00
CA LYS A 16 -7.74 -16.92 -42.63
C LYS A 16 -6.65 -16.49 -41.67
N ASP A 17 -5.94 -15.42 -42.02
CA ASP A 17 -4.91 -14.81 -41.17
C ASP A 17 -4.93 -13.28 -41.13
N ASP A 18 -6.11 -12.66 -41.30
CA ASP A 18 -6.29 -11.20 -41.12
C ASP A 18 -7.13 -10.82 -39.89
N HIS A 19 -7.34 -11.76 -38.97
CA HIS A 19 -7.81 -11.44 -37.62
C HIS A 19 -6.70 -11.70 -36.60
N VAL A 20 -5.53 -11.11 -36.86
CA VAL A 20 -4.53 -10.85 -35.83
C VAL A 20 -5.15 -9.92 -34.79
N GLY A 21 -5.39 -10.46 -33.60
CA GLY A 21 -5.25 -9.70 -32.36
C GLY A 21 -6.40 -8.78 -31.98
N SER A 22 -7.61 -9.32 -31.84
CA SER A 22 -8.58 -8.74 -30.89
C SER A 22 -8.96 -9.78 -29.85
N SER A 23 -7.93 -10.22 -29.11
CA SER A 23 -8.16 -10.81 -27.79
C SER A 23 -8.80 -9.74 -26.91
N PRO A 24 -9.98 -9.96 -26.30
CA PRO A 24 -10.59 -9.01 -25.37
C PRO A 24 -9.68 -8.65 -24.18
N ALA A 25 -8.59 -9.40 -23.98
CA ALA A 25 -7.64 -9.21 -22.89
C ALA A 25 -6.53 -8.17 -23.17
N ALA A 26 -6.35 -7.69 -24.42
CA ALA A 26 -5.20 -6.81 -24.76
C ALA A 26 -5.47 -5.31 -24.60
N SER A 27 -6.74 -4.91 -24.38
CA SER A 27 -7.13 -3.50 -24.23
C SER A 27 -7.66 -3.18 -22.83
N GLU A 28 -7.49 -4.08 -21.87
CA GLU A 28 -7.75 -3.79 -20.47
C GLU A 28 -6.45 -3.22 -19.88
N LYS A 29 -6.28 -1.88 -19.96
CA LYS A 29 -5.16 -1.19 -19.31
C LYS A 29 -5.09 -1.68 -17.86
N SER A 30 -4.01 -2.38 -17.50
CA SER A 30 -3.80 -2.82 -16.13
C SER A 30 -3.88 -1.61 -15.22
N ASN A 31 -4.86 -1.61 -14.32
CA ASN A 31 -5.05 -0.51 -13.39
C ASN A 31 -3.82 -0.45 -12.47
N ILE A 32 -2.90 0.47 -12.78
CA ILE A 32 -1.68 0.78 -12.01
C ILE A 32 -1.91 1.91 -11.00
N ALA A 33 -3.17 2.29 -10.74
CA ALA A 33 -3.46 3.14 -9.60
C ALA A 33 -3.03 2.39 -8.33
N PRO A 34 -2.40 3.07 -7.36
CA PRO A 34 -1.98 2.45 -6.11
C PRO A 34 -3.17 1.75 -5.44
N ALA A 35 -3.07 0.43 -5.26
CA ALA A 35 -4.10 -0.37 -4.60
C ALA A 35 -4.30 0.01 -3.12
N VAL A 36 -3.36 0.79 -2.56
CA VAL A 36 -3.40 1.30 -1.18
C VAL A 36 -3.69 2.81 -1.19
N PRO A 37 -4.66 3.30 -0.39
CA PRO A 37 -4.98 4.73 -0.32
C PRO A 37 -3.76 5.58 0.06
N ALA A 38 -3.62 6.75 -0.59
CA ALA A 38 -2.48 7.65 -0.35
C ALA A 38 -2.34 8.09 1.12
N ALA A 39 -3.46 8.22 1.84
CA ALA A 39 -3.46 8.52 3.27
C ALA A 39 -2.71 7.45 4.08
N VAL A 40 -2.85 6.16 3.72
CA VAL A 40 -2.15 5.06 4.39
C VAL A 40 -0.65 5.15 4.14
N ILE A 41 -0.24 5.48 2.92
CA ILE A 41 1.18 5.66 2.57
C ILE A 41 1.81 6.75 3.44
N PHE A 42 1.13 7.88 3.62
CA PHE A 42 1.64 8.98 4.42
C PHE A 42 1.78 8.60 5.91
N LYS A 43 0.82 7.84 6.44
CA LYS A 43 0.87 7.31 7.81
C LYS A 43 2.06 6.36 8.00
N LEU A 44 2.25 5.41 7.09
CA LEU A 44 3.38 4.47 7.14
C LEU A 44 4.71 5.21 7.12
N LEU A 45 4.83 6.24 6.26
CA LEU A 45 6.04 7.07 6.18
C LEU A 45 6.27 7.88 7.46
N ALA A 46 5.22 8.48 8.02
CA ALA A 46 5.33 9.25 9.26
C ALA A 46 5.78 8.37 10.44
N PHE A 47 5.25 7.14 10.54
CA PHE A 47 5.63 6.21 11.61
C PHE A 47 7.04 5.65 11.45
N THR A 48 7.46 5.33 10.22
CA THR A 48 8.83 4.87 9.98
C THR A 48 9.83 5.97 10.30
N PHE A 49 9.54 7.21 9.89
CA PHE A 49 10.34 8.37 10.26
C PHE A 49 10.36 8.59 11.78
N GLY A 50 9.20 8.52 12.44
CA GLY A 50 9.08 8.67 13.88
C GLY A 50 9.90 7.64 14.67
N MET A 51 9.87 6.36 14.24
CA MET A 51 10.66 5.29 14.86
C MET A 51 12.17 5.51 14.76
N ILE A 52 12.64 6.19 13.73
CA ILE A 52 14.06 6.49 13.54
C ILE A 52 14.42 7.78 14.29
N VAL A 53 13.68 8.85 14.03
CA VAL A 53 14.05 10.20 14.48
C VAL A 53 13.80 10.42 15.95
N ILE A 54 12.74 9.87 16.54
CA ILE A 54 12.43 10.13 17.96
C ILE A 54 13.45 9.47 18.90
N PRO A 55 13.76 8.16 18.79
CA PRO A 55 14.74 7.54 19.68
C PRO A 55 16.17 8.06 19.45
N ILE A 56 16.58 8.20 18.19
CA ILE A 56 17.92 8.70 17.84
C ILE A 56 18.04 10.18 18.20
N GLY A 57 17.03 10.99 17.90
CA GLY A 57 16.99 12.40 18.28
C GLY A 57 17.03 12.57 19.79
N SER A 58 16.28 11.76 20.53
CA SER A 58 16.32 11.78 22.00
C SER A 58 17.72 11.47 22.53
N TYR A 59 18.45 10.53 21.92
CA TYR A 59 19.83 10.24 22.32
C TYR A 59 20.73 11.46 22.16
N TYR A 60 20.80 12.03 20.96
CA TYR A 60 21.71 13.15 20.67
C TYR A 60 21.31 14.45 21.38
N VAL A 61 20.01 14.66 21.60
CA VAL A 61 19.54 15.81 22.39
C VAL A 61 19.94 15.65 23.85
N THR A 62 19.88 14.46 24.43
CA THR A 62 20.10 14.28 25.88
C THR A 62 21.53 13.95 26.28
N VAL A 63 22.35 13.38 25.40
CA VAL A 63 23.74 13.01 25.72
C VAL A 63 24.57 14.20 26.19
N ASP A 64 24.53 15.33 25.48
CA ASP A 64 25.34 16.49 25.81
C ASP A 64 24.59 17.51 26.67
N ASN A 65 23.27 17.67 26.50
CA ASN A 65 22.51 18.68 27.24
C ASN A 65 22.08 18.23 28.65
N LEU A 66 21.88 16.94 28.88
CA LEU A 66 21.32 16.44 30.14
C LEU A 66 22.29 15.53 30.90
N PHE A 67 23.08 14.74 30.17
CA PHE A 67 23.95 13.73 30.76
C PHE A 67 25.45 14.03 30.67
N ASN A 68 25.84 15.25 30.26
CA ASN A 68 27.24 15.71 30.17
C ASN A 68 28.19 14.71 29.47
N GLY A 69 27.71 14.09 28.38
CA GLY A 69 28.47 13.11 27.60
C GLY A 69 28.33 11.66 28.06
N ASN A 70 27.48 11.35 29.05
CA ASN A 70 27.27 9.95 29.47
C ASN A 70 26.31 9.22 28.52
N SER A 71 26.89 8.55 27.53
CA SER A 71 26.19 7.77 26.51
C SER A 71 25.33 6.63 27.07
N THR A 72 25.65 6.08 28.25
CA THR A 72 24.88 4.98 28.84
C THR A 72 23.50 5.47 29.30
N TYR A 73 23.44 6.61 30.00
CA TYR A 73 22.16 7.17 30.44
C TYR A 73 21.34 7.73 29.26
N ALA A 74 22.00 8.38 28.31
CA ALA A 74 21.35 8.84 27.08
C ALA A 74 20.78 7.67 26.25
N GLY A 75 21.54 6.57 26.15
CA GLY A 75 21.10 5.34 25.47
C GLY A 75 19.94 4.67 26.19
N ALA A 76 19.97 4.59 27.52
CA ALA A 76 18.84 4.07 28.30
C ALA A 76 17.57 4.91 28.11
N LEU A 77 17.70 6.24 28.09
CA LEU A 77 16.58 7.12 27.80
C LEU A 77 16.04 6.92 26.38
N ALA A 78 16.90 6.77 25.38
CA ALA A 78 16.50 6.49 24.01
C ALA A 78 15.72 5.17 23.89
N ALA A 79 16.14 4.13 24.61
CA ALA A 79 15.41 2.86 24.66
C ALA A 79 14.02 3.00 25.31
N ILE A 80 13.90 3.82 26.35
CA ILE A 80 12.59 4.16 26.95
C ILE A 80 11.73 4.93 25.92
N MET A 81 12.31 5.91 25.23
CA MET A 81 11.61 6.68 24.20
C MET A 81 11.13 5.84 23.03
N ALA A 82 11.85 4.79 22.64
CA ALA A 82 11.39 3.83 21.63
C ALA A 82 10.08 3.13 22.05
N ASN A 83 9.93 2.76 23.32
CA ASN A 83 8.69 2.18 23.84
C ASN A 83 7.56 3.22 23.88
N VAL A 84 7.88 4.49 24.20
CA VAL A 84 6.90 5.59 24.14
C VAL A 84 6.39 5.78 22.71
N VAL A 85 7.25 5.70 21.70
CA VAL A 85 6.86 5.75 20.28
C VAL A 85 5.90 4.61 19.92
N LEU A 86 6.17 3.39 20.40
CA LEU A 86 5.28 2.25 20.18
C LEU A 86 3.90 2.49 20.81
N ILE A 87 3.83 2.98 22.05
CA ILE A 87 2.57 3.31 22.70
C ILE A 87 1.85 4.43 21.92
N GLY A 88 2.57 5.46 21.49
CA GLY A 88 2.05 6.53 20.66
C GLY A 88 1.44 6.03 19.34
N TYR A 89 2.10 5.06 18.68
CA TYR A 89 1.57 4.39 17.50
C TYR A 89 0.21 3.74 17.79
N ILE A 90 0.10 3.01 18.90
CA ILE A 90 -1.15 2.33 19.29
C ILE A 90 -2.26 3.36 19.54
N LEU A 91 -1.96 4.47 20.23
CA LEU A 91 -2.94 5.52 20.49
C LEU A 91 -3.44 6.17 19.20
N VAL A 92 -2.54 6.48 18.25
CA VAL A 92 -2.91 7.05 16.96
C VAL A 92 -3.74 6.05 16.15
N ALA A 93 -3.34 4.77 16.12
CA ALA A 93 -4.10 3.72 15.45
C ALA A 93 -5.53 3.60 16.01
N MET A 94 -5.70 3.69 17.34
CA MET A 94 -7.03 3.70 17.97
C MET A 94 -7.83 4.97 17.67
N ALA A 95 -7.17 6.13 17.58
CA ALA A 95 -7.86 7.38 17.24
C ALA A 95 -8.36 7.36 15.79
N GLU A 96 -7.57 6.82 14.88
CA GLU A 96 -7.93 6.67 13.46
C GLU A 96 -9.06 5.65 13.27
N ASP A 97 -9.02 4.51 13.99
CA ASP A 97 -10.10 3.52 13.93
C ASP A 97 -11.45 4.10 14.42
N LYS A 98 -11.42 5.06 15.36
CA LYS A 98 -12.64 5.77 15.77
C LYS A 98 -13.13 6.76 14.72
N SER A 99 -12.25 7.56 14.11
CA SER A 99 -12.65 8.55 13.12
C SER A 99 -13.27 7.90 11.87
N ASP A 100 -12.72 6.78 11.42
CA ASP A 100 -13.21 6.06 10.25
C ASP A 100 -14.62 5.51 10.51
N ARG A 101 -14.84 4.93 11.69
CA ARG A 101 -16.17 4.42 12.12
C ARG A 101 -17.21 5.52 12.30
N GLU A 102 -16.80 6.71 12.72
CA GLU A 102 -17.71 7.86 12.82
C GLU A 102 -18.09 8.43 11.44
N GLU A 103 -17.15 8.48 10.50
CA GLU A 103 -17.44 8.89 9.12
C GLU A 103 -18.41 7.93 8.43
N GLU A 104 -18.22 6.62 8.61
CA GLU A 104 -19.12 5.60 8.06
C GLU A 104 -20.54 5.76 8.59
N LYS A 105 -20.71 5.91 9.91
CA LYS A 105 -22.02 6.16 10.52
C LYS A 105 -22.70 7.44 10.02
N ARG A 106 -21.93 8.51 9.80
CA ARG A 106 -22.45 9.76 9.25
C ARG A 106 -22.89 9.59 7.79
N LYS A 107 -22.15 8.82 6.99
CA LYS A 107 -22.49 8.51 5.59
C LYS A 107 -23.76 7.66 5.50
N GLU A 108 -23.93 6.66 6.39
CA GLU A 108 -25.17 5.86 6.46
C GLU A 108 -26.38 6.70 6.86
N SER A 109 -26.27 7.54 7.92
CA SER A 109 -27.39 8.38 8.39
C SER A 109 -27.91 9.42 7.38
N LYS A 110 -27.08 9.80 6.40
CA LYS A 110 -27.46 10.71 5.30
C LYS A 110 -28.11 9.97 4.13
N LYS A 111 -27.92 8.65 4.01
CA LYS A 111 -28.49 7.85 2.94
C LYS A 111 -29.92 7.38 3.27
N ASP A 112 -30.24 7.26 4.56
CA ASP A 112 -31.58 6.89 5.06
C ASP A 112 -32.56 8.08 5.16
N ARG A 113 -32.16 9.29 4.78
CA ARG A 113 -32.95 10.53 4.92
C ARG A 113 -33.19 11.19 3.56
#